data_AF-A0A672S5Y9-F1
#
_entry.id   AF-A0A672S5Y9-F1
#
_cell.length_a   1.000
_cell.length_b   1.000
_cell.length_c   1.000
_cell.angle_alpha   90.00
_cell.angle_beta   90.00
_cell.angle_gamma   90.00
#
_symmetry.space_group_name_H-M   'P 1'
#
loop_
_entity.id
_entity.type
_entity.pdbx_description
1 polymer ?
#
loop_
_entity_poly.entity_id
_entity_poly.type
_entity_poly.pdbx_seq_one_letter_code
_entity_poly.pdbx_strand_id
1 'polypeptide(L)' 'MDNMLQFMKLVGQLKRVPRTGWVYRNIKHPESVSDHMYRMSMMALTIKDITVSKERFAIHDVDQFIS' A
#
# COMPACT_ATOMS: atom_id res chain seq x y z
N MET A 1 -15.50 6.13 18.95
CA MET A 1 -14.05 6.11 18.60
C MET A 1 -13.56 4.72 18.24
N ASP A 2 -14.23 3.65 18.70
CA ASP A 2 -13.80 2.26 18.49
C ASP A 2 -13.67 1.85 17.02
N ASN A 3 -14.58 2.31 16.16
CA ASN A 3 -14.55 1.98 14.72
C ASN A 3 -13.30 2.54 14.02
N MET A 4 -12.85 3.74 14.40
CA MET A 4 -11.64 4.34 13.82
C MET A 4 -10.38 3.60 14.30
N LEU A 5 -10.35 3.19 15.57
CA LEU A 5 -9.24 2.39 16.09
C LEU A 5 -9.18 1.00 15.43
N GLN A 6 -10.33 0.35 15.21
CA GLN A 6 -10.40 -0.90 14.46
C GLN A 6 -9.93 -0.73 13.03
N PHE A 7 -10.35 0.34 12.35
CA PHE A 7 -9.87 0.68 11.01
C PHE A 7 -8.35 0.87 10.98
N MET A 8 -7.78 1.65 11.91
CA MET A 8 -6.32 1.87 11.98
C MET A 8 -5.56 0.57 12.29
N LYS A 9 -6.13 -0.33 13.10
CA LYS A 9 -5.56 -1.66 13.35
C LYS A 9 -5.56 -2.52 12.08
N LEU A 10 -6.65 -2.50 11.32
CA LEU A 10 -6.77 -3.21 10.04
C LEU A 10 -5.74 -2.69 9.02
N VAL A 11 -5.65 -1.37 8.84
CA VAL A 11 -4.61 -0.74 7.99
C VAL A 11 -3.20 -1.11 8.48
N GLY A 12 -3.00 -1.19 9.80
CA GLY A 12 -1.72 -1.60 10.39
C GLY A 12 -1.26 -3.01 9.99
N GLN A 13 -2.17 -3.90 9.60
CA GLN A 13 -1.82 -5.25 9.13
C GLN A 13 -1.07 -5.23 7.80
N LEU A 14 -1.26 -4.19 6.96
CA LEU A 14 -0.55 -4.02 5.67
C LEU A 14 0.98 -3.96 5.81
N LYS A 15 1.48 -3.59 7.00
CA LYS A 15 2.92 -3.59 7.31
C LYS A 15 3.53 -4.98 7.40
N ARG A 16 2.70 -6.01 7.59
CA ARG A 16 3.13 -7.41 7.76
C ARG A 16 2.83 -8.28 6.55
N VAL A 17 2.14 -7.74 5.54
CA VAL A 17 1.79 -8.48 4.32
C VAL A 17 2.91 -8.29 3.31
N PRO A 18 3.71 -9.34 3.01
CA PRO A 18 4.71 -9.26 1.96
C PRO A 18 4.04 -9.21 0.58
N ARG A 19 4.61 -8.45 -0.35
CA ARG A 19 4.11 -8.40 -1.74
C ARG A 19 4.27 -9.76 -2.43
N THR A 20 3.15 -10.35 -2.84
CA THR A 20 3.05 -11.72 -3.36
C THR A 20 3.97 -12.00 -4.55
N GLY A 21 4.19 -10.99 -5.41
CA GLY A 21 5.12 -11.12 -6.55
C GLY A 21 6.56 -11.42 -6.15
N TRP A 22 7.03 -10.90 -5.00
CA TRP A 22 8.37 -11.18 -4.48
C TRP A 22 8.43 -12.53 -3.75
N VAL A 23 7.33 -12.90 -3.07
CA VAL A 23 7.19 -14.22 -2.43
C VAL A 23 7.27 -15.34 -3.46
N TYR A 24 6.55 -15.23 -4.59
CA TYR A 24 6.61 -16.22 -5.67
C TYR A 24 8.00 -16.33 -6.33
N ARG A 25 8.81 -15.26 -6.25
CA ARG A 25 10.19 -15.25 -6.75
C ARG A 25 11.22 -15.65 -5.69
N ASN A 26 10.77 -16.12 -4.53
CA ASN A 26 11.59 -16.59 -3.41
C ASN A 26 12.62 -15.54 -2.92
N ILE A 27 12.25 -14.25 -2.98
CA ILE A 27 13.08 -13.16 -2.49
C ILE A 27 13.06 -13.15 -0.96
N LYS A 28 14.25 -13.12 -0.35
CA LYS A 28 14.37 -12.96 1.11
C LYS A 28 14.00 -11.54 1.53
N HIS A 29 13.19 -11.42 2.58
CA HIS A 29 12.72 -10.14 3.13
C HIS A 29 12.08 -9.21 2.07
N PRO A 30 10.96 -9.65 1.46
CA PRO A 30 10.24 -8.83 0.47
C PRO A 30 9.64 -7.57 1.11
N GLU A 31 9.48 -6.51 0.32
CA GLU A 31 8.76 -5.31 0.77
C GLU A 31 7.33 -5.63 1.20
N SER A 32 6.82 -4.90 2.19
CA SER A 32 5.41 -4.99 2.56
C SER A 32 4.52 -4.22 1.59
N VAL A 33 3.22 -4.53 1.58
CA VAL A 33 2.22 -3.74 0.83
C VAL A 33 2.26 -2.28 1.26
N SER A 34 2.43 -2.01 2.57
CA SER A 34 2.52 -0.64 3.08
C SER A 34 3.77 0.13 2.60
N ASP A 35 4.92 -0.55 2.46
CA ASP A 35 6.16 0.07 1.95
C ASP A 35 5.99 0.46 0.48
N HIS A 36 5.32 -0.39 -0.29
CA HIS A 36 5.00 -0.13 -1.68
C HIS A 36 4.07 1.09 -1.83
N MET A 37 2.97 1.12 -1.05
CA MET A 37 2.02 2.23 -1.05
C MET A 37 2.67 3.56 -0.64
N TYR A 38 3.58 3.52 0.35
CA TYR A 38 4.32 4.70 0.78
C TYR A 38 5.16 5.28 -0.37
N ARG A 39 5.89 4.42 -1.09
CA ARG A 39 6.70 4.85 -2.24
C ARG A 39 5.84 5.40 -3.38
N MET A 40 4.72 4.77 -3.69
CA MET A 40 3.77 5.27 -4.69
C MET A 40 3.18 6.62 -4.31
N SER A 41 2.83 6.81 -3.04
CA SER A 41 2.32 8.08 -2.52
C SER A 41 3.36 9.19 -2.64
N MET A 42 4.62 8.92 -2.29
CA MET A 42 5.71 9.88 -2.45
C MET A 42 5.98 10.22 -3.91
N MET A 43 5.96 9.22 -4.81
CA MET A 43 6.09 9.47 -6.25
C MET A 43 4.94 10.36 -6.78
N ALA A 44 3.70 10.12 -6.35
CA ALA A 44 2.55 10.93 -6.72
C ALA A 44 2.67 12.41 -6.28
N LEU A 45 3.30 12.67 -5.13
CA LEU A 45 3.58 14.04 -4.68
C LEU A 45 4.60 14.75 -5.59
N THR A 46 5.59 14.02 -6.10
CA THR A 46 6.63 14.57 -6.99
C THR A 46 6.19 14.76 -8.44
N ILE A 47 5.12 14.09 -8.87
CA ILE A 47 4.58 14.23 -10.23
C ILE A 47 3.88 15.58 -10.36
N LYS A 48 4.35 16.39 -11.33
CA LYS A 48 3.81 17.72 -11.68
C LYS A 48 2.71 17.66 -12.73
N ASP A 49 2.46 16.48 -13.30
CA ASP A 49 1.40 16.27 -14.27
C ASP A 49 0.03 16.38 -13.58
N ILE A 50 -0.82 17.28 -14.09
CA ILE A 50 -2.14 17.58 -13.54
C ILE A 50 -3.21 16.59 -14.04
N THR A 51 -2.88 15.79 -15.06
CA THR A 51 -3.78 14.76 -15.62
C THR A 51 -3.73 13.45 -14.84
N VAL A 52 -2.71 13.27 -14.00
CA VAL A 52 -2.50 12.08 -13.19
C VAL A 52 -3.29 12.20 -11.88
N SER A 53 -4.34 11.38 -11.72
CA SER A 53 -5.15 11.33 -10.50
C SER A 53 -4.35 10.74 -9.32
N LYS A 54 -3.81 11.62 -8.47
CA LYS A 54 -2.98 11.26 -7.31
C LYS A 54 -3.69 10.34 -6.30
N GLU A 55 -5.01 10.43 -6.22
CA GLU A 55 -5.87 9.66 -5.31
C GLU A 55 -5.89 8.15 -5.62
N ARG A 56 -5.69 7.77 -6.88
CA ARG A 56 -5.88 6.39 -7.33
C ARG A 56 -4.73 5.45 -6.92
N PHE A 57 -3.53 5.98 -6.71
CA PHE A 57 -2.35 5.19 -6.37
C PHE A 57 -2.38 4.62 -4.95
N ALA A 58 -2.97 5.34 -4.01
CA ALA A 58 -3.06 4.90 -2.62
C ALA A 58 -4.16 3.86 -2.39
N ILE A 59 -5.21 3.86 -3.21
CA ILE A 59 -6.39 3.00 -2.99
C ILE A 59 -6.22 1.64 -3.69
N HIS A 60 -5.52 1.58 -4.83
CA HIS A 60 -5.40 0.36 -5.64
C HIS A 60 -4.79 -0.83 -4.89
N ASP A 61 -3.81 -0.61 -4.01
CA ASP A 61 -3.17 -1.70 -3.26
C ASP A 61 -3.93 -2.09 -1.98
N VAL A 62 -4.93 -1.31 -1.56
CA VAL A 62 -5.82 -1.69 -0.44
C VAL A 62 -6.76 -2.81 -0.87
N ASP A 63 -7.23 -2.79 -2.13
CA ASP A 63 -8.06 -3.88 -2.67
C ASP A 63 -7.31 -5.21 -2.71
N GLN A 64 -5.99 -5.18 -2.91
CA GLN A 64 -5.14 -6.38 -2.88
C GLN A 64 -5.03 -7.01 -1.49
N PHE A 65 -5.45 -6.31 -0.43
CA PHE A 65 -5.46 -6.80 0.95
C PHE A 65 -6.83 -7.35 1.39
N ILE A 66 -7.93 -6.94 0.73
CA ILE A 66 -9.29 -7.34 1.10
C ILE A 66 -9.80 -8.51 0.23
N SER A 67 -9.19 -8.75 -0.94
CA SER A 67 -9.40 -9.93 -1.80
C SER A 67 -8.60 -11.15 -1.34
#